data_AF-A0A9W6XVY0-F1
#
_entry.id   AF-A0A9W6XVY0-F1
#
_cell.length_a   1.000
_cell.length_b   1.000
_cell.length_c   1.000
_cell.angle_alpha   90.00
_cell.angle_beta   90.00
_cell.angle_gamma   90.00
#
_symmetry.space_group_name_H-M   'P 1'
#
loop_
_entity.id
_entity.type
_entity.pdbx_description
1 polymer ?
#
loop_
_entity_poly.entity_id
_entity_poly.type
_entity_poly.pdbx_seq_one_letter_code
_entity_poly.pdbx_strand_id
1 'polypeptide(L)'
;MQIYLFESSPHSRKLLNEPWLKSRESPENVFNMLHLSGARLNGDLKESSKLLQWFRYTELYRSSMGSHSFTDFEAYQFLRSVFQNGKIDLSLLFQSLKQTSGLEKLGDNMQTFLFQSWIRNDNFTPKYVKSQLALPWGTAIFELRKDDVMYRTLEEYTIFYAEKRGGHDAIRAVRTLFTEDKPNDALALAKKL
;
A
#
# COMPACT_ATOMS: atom_id res chain seq x y z
N MET A 1 -25.53 3.04 -14.04
CA MET A 1 -25.94 1.61 -13.99
C MET A 1 -24.85 0.70 -13.42
N GLN A 2 -23.58 0.84 -13.83
CA GLN A 2 -22.49 -0.04 -13.39
C GLN A 2 -22.18 0.01 -11.88
N ILE A 3 -22.27 1.20 -11.24
CA ILE A 3 -22.12 1.32 -9.77
C ILE A 3 -23.20 0.51 -9.04
N TYR A 4 -24.45 0.61 -9.47
CA TYR A 4 -25.55 -0.13 -8.84
C TYR A 4 -25.36 -1.65 -8.96
N LEU A 5 -24.78 -2.12 -10.07
CA LEU A 5 -24.39 -3.52 -10.23
C LEU A 5 -23.22 -3.89 -9.33
N PHE A 6 -22.25 -2.99 -9.12
CA PHE A 6 -21.15 -3.22 -8.18
C PHE A 6 -21.66 -3.39 -6.74
N GLU A 7 -22.60 -2.54 -6.32
CA GLU A 7 -23.13 -2.54 -4.95
C GLU A 7 -24.09 -3.70 -4.67
N SER A 8 -24.59 -4.41 -5.68
CA SER A 8 -25.64 -5.42 -5.48
C SER A 8 -25.15 -6.74 -4.90
N SER A 9 -23.95 -7.23 -5.26
CA SER A 9 -23.41 -8.50 -4.73
C SER A 9 -21.92 -8.73 -5.03
N PRO A 10 -21.21 -9.63 -4.30
CA PRO A 10 -19.89 -10.12 -4.70
C PRO A 10 -19.82 -10.72 -6.11
N HIS A 11 -20.88 -11.40 -6.54
CA HIS A 11 -20.94 -12.06 -7.84
C HIS A 11 -21.02 -11.04 -8.98
N SER A 12 -21.89 -10.04 -8.86
CA SER A 12 -22.04 -8.96 -9.84
C SER A 12 -20.76 -8.11 -9.99
N ARG A 13 -19.96 -7.96 -8.93
CA ARG A 13 -18.63 -7.32 -9.00
C ARG A 13 -17.67 -8.06 -9.92
N LYS A 14 -17.60 -9.39 -9.81
CA LYS A 14 -16.79 -10.22 -10.71
C LYS A 14 -17.27 -10.12 -12.16
N LEU A 15 -18.59 -10.01 -12.35
CA LEU A 15 -19.21 -9.87 -13.68
C LEU A 15 -18.89 -8.53 -14.36
N LEU A 16 -18.40 -7.50 -13.65
CA LEU A 16 -18.05 -6.21 -14.27
C LEU A 16 -16.68 -6.23 -14.96
N ASN A 17 -15.76 -7.11 -14.54
CA ASN A 17 -14.42 -7.18 -15.11
C ASN A 17 -14.42 -7.59 -16.58
N GLU A 18 -15.26 -8.55 -16.95
CA GLU A 18 -15.30 -9.07 -18.32
C GLU A 18 -15.81 -8.02 -19.34
N PRO A 19 -16.94 -7.30 -19.09
CA PRO A 19 -17.35 -6.18 -19.91
C PRO A 19 -16.30 -5.08 -20.03
N TRP A 20 -15.68 -4.65 -18.93
CA TRP A 20 -14.62 -3.63 -18.96
C TRP A 20 -13.44 -4.09 -19.82
N LEU A 21 -13.02 -5.35 -19.66
CA LEU A 21 -11.92 -5.90 -20.43
C LEU A 21 -12.25 -6.04 -21.93
N LYS A 22 -13.47 -6.49 -22.26
CA LYS A 22 -13.96 -6.59 -23.65
C LYS A 22 -13.99 -5.23 -24.34
N SER A 23 -14.39 -4.18 -23.61
CA SER A 23 -14.37 -2.79 -24.08
C SER A 23 -12.99 -2.15 -24.04
N ARG A 24 -11.96 -2.86 -23.55
CA ARG A 24 -10.59 -2.36 -23.35
C ARG A 24 -10.52 -1.11 -22.47
N GLU A 25 -11.36 -1.05 -21.44
CA GLU A 25 -11.33 0.08 -20.50
C GLU A 25 -9.98 0.12 -19.78
N SER A 26 -9.29 1.26 -19.82
CA SER A 26 -8.03 1.39 -19.10
C SER A 26 -8.28 1.31 -17.58
N PRO A 27 -7.27 0.93 -16.78
CA PRO A 27 -7.37 1.02 -15.32
C PRO A 27 -7.80 2.41 -14.85
N GLU A 28 -7.32 3.48 -15.49
CA GLU A 28 -7.71 4.85 -15.15
C GLU A 28 -9.21 5.11 -15.41
N ASN A 29 -9.76 4.61 -16.53
CA ASN A 29 -11.18 4.71 -16.82
C ASN A 29 -12.01 3.96 -15.78
N VAL A 30 -11.64 2.73 -15.45
CA VAL A 30 -12.34 1.92 -14.44
C VAL A 30 -12.27 2.57 -13.06
N PHE A 31 -11.14 3.22 -12.71
CA PHE A 31 -11.03 4.00 -11.48
C PHE A 31 -12.11 5.09 -11.37
N ASN A 32 -12.32 5.81 -12.47
CA ASN A 32 -13.32 6.86 -12.57
C ASN A 32 -14.75 6.29 -12.55
N MET A 33 -15.00 5.18 -13.27
CA MET A 33 -16.31 4.48 -13.26
C MET A 33 -16.68 3.97 -11.86
N LEU A 34 -15.68 3.66 -11.03
CA LEU A 34 -15.85 3.27 -9.63
C LEU A 34 -15.92 4.46 -8.67
N HIS A 35 -15.79 5.71 -9.16
CA HIS A 35 -15.83 6.93 -8.36
C HIS A 35 -14.81 6.95 -7.21
N LEU A 36 -13.59 6.49 -7.47
CA LEU A 36 -12.56 6.32 -6.45
C LEU A 36 -11.78 7.59 -6.10
N SER A 37 -11.91 8.68 -6.87
CA SER A 37 -11.13 9.92 -6.65
C SER A 37 -11.41 10.60 -5.30
N GLY A 38 -12.57 10.35 -4.70
CA GLY A 38 -12.93 10.83 -3.36
C GLY A 38 -12.89 9.75 -2.27
N ALA A 39 -12.36 8.56 -2.59
CA ALA A 39 -12.33 7.45 -1.64
C ALA A 39 -11.42 7.77 -0.45
N ARG A 40 -11.88 7.43 0.77
CA ARG A 40 -11.01 7.47 1.94
C ARG A 40 -10.08 6.26 1.91
N LEU A 41 -8.80 6.52 2.01
CA LEU A 41 -7.78 5.50 2.20
C LEU A 41 -7.57 5.33 3.71
N ASN A 42 -7.71 4.11 4.22
CA ASN A 42 -7.50 3.83 5.65
C ASN A 42 -6.87 2.44 5.87
N GLY A 43 -6.24 1.87 4.84
CA GLY A 43 -5.67 0.51 4.86
C GLY A 43 -6.72 -0.62 4.90
N ASP A 44 -8.01 -0.33 5.08
CA ASP A 44 -9.04 -1.36 5.18
C ASP A 44 -9.49 -1.82 3.78
N LEU A 45 -8.76 -2.77 3.22
CA LEU A 45 -9.01 -3.31 1.89
C LEU A 45 -9.94 -4.54 1.94
N LYS A 46 -11.18 -4.34 2.39
CA LYS A 46 -12.18 -5.43 2.42
C LYS A 46 -12.42 -6.00 1.02
N GLU A 47 -12.76 -7.29 0.95
CA GLU A 47 -13.18 -7.97 -0.29
C GLU A 47 -14.31 -7.25 -1.04
N SER A 48 -15.12 -6.46 -0.33
CA SER A 48 -16.21 -5.67 -0.90
C SER A 48 -15.78 -4.31 -1.48
N SER A 49 -14.52 -3.90 -1.31
CA SER A 49 -14.05 -2.57 -1.65
C SER A 49 -13.95 -2.36 -3.16
N LYS A 50 -14.45 -1.22 -3.65
CA LYS A 50 -14.22 -0.75 -5.03
C LYS A 50 -12.74 -0.61 -5.35
N LEU A 51 -11.94 -0.25 -4.36
CA LEU A 51 -10.51 -0.08 -4.53
C LEU A 51 -9.82 -1.43 -4.78
N LEU A 52 -10.23 -2.48 -4.06
CA LEU A 52 -9.74 -3.83 -4.31
C LEU A 52 -10.19 -4.35 -5.68
N GLN A 53 -11.43 -4.07 -6.09
CA GLN A 53 -11.90 -4.39 -7.43
C GLN A 53 -11.02 -3.72 -8.49
N TRP A 54 -10.69 -2.45 -8.31
CA TRP A 54 -9.81 -1.73 -9.22
C TRP A 54 -8.45 -2.39 -9.33
N PHE A 55 -7.81 -2.77 -8.23
CA PHE A 55 -6.53 -3.50 -8.26
C PHE A 55 -6.63 -4.84 -8.98
N ARG A 56 -7.67 -5.65 -8.70
CA ARG A 56 -7.91 -6.92 -9.39
C ARG A 56 -8.14 -6.72 -10.89
N TYR A 57 -8.85 -5.65 -11.27
CA TYR A 57 -9.03 -5.30 -12.67
C TYR A 57 -7.71 -4.89 -13.34
N THR A 58 -6.88 -4.11 -12.65
CA THR A 58 -5.56 -3.70 -13.16
C THR A 58 -4.65 -4.90 -13.43
N GLU A 59 -4.63 -5.91 -12.55
CA GLU A 59 -3.92 -7.18 -12.79
C GLU A 59 -4.48 -7.95 -13.98
N LEU A 60 -5.82 -8.01 -14.11
CA LEU A 60 -6.46 -8.68 -15.23
C LEU A 60 -6.16 -7.96 -16.56
N TYR A 61 -6.23 -6.64 -16.57
CA TYR A 61 -6.01 -5.80 -17.74
C TYR A 61 -4.59 -5.99 -18.29
N ARG A 62 -3.56 -5.88 -17.45
CA ARG A 62 -2.16 -6.08 -17.87
C ARG A 62 -1.88 -7.52 -18.31
N SER A 63 -2.55 -8.51 -17.70
CA SER A 63 -2.39 -9.92 -18.10
C SER A 63 -2.96 -10.17 -19.49
N SER A 64 -4.00 -9.45 -19.88
CA SER A 64 -4.66 -9.56 -21.18
C SER A 64 -4.03 -8.68 -22.26
N MET A 65 -3.64 -7.44 -21.93
CA MET A 65 -3.12 -6.44 -22.87
C MET A 65 -1.59 -6.45 -22.99
N GLY A 66 -0.91 -7.22 -22.14
CA GLY A 66 0.55 -7.28 -22.02
C GLY A 66 1.07 -6.52 -20.79
N SER A 67 2.12 -7.05 -20.16
CA SER A 67 2.62 -6.55 -18.87
C SER A 67 3.06 -5.08 -18.86
N HIS A 68 3.28 -4.49 -20.03
CA HIS A 68 3.68 -3.09 -20.21
C HIS A 68 2.50 -2.14 -20.47
N SER A 69 1.26 -2.63 -20.51
CA SER A 69 0.09 -1.81 -20.82
C SER A 69 -0.34 -0.88 -19.67
N PHE A 70 0.01 -1.26 -18.44
CA PHE A 70 -0.17 -0.46 -17.22
C PHE A 70 0.68 -1.08 -16.10
N THR A 71 1.91 -0.61 -15.96
CA THR A 71 2.92 -1.14 -15.03
C THR A 71 2.61 -0.79 -13.57
N ASP A 72 3.25 -1.49 -12.63
CA ASP A 72 3.12 -1.18 -11.19
C ASP A 72 3.54 0.26 -10.87
N PHE A 73 4.56 0.76 -11.58
CA PHE A 73 5.03 2.12 -11.41
C PHE A 73 4.01 3.14 -11.93
N GLU A 74 3.37 2.89 -13.06
CA GLU A 74 2.27 3.75 -13.57
C GLU A 74 1.07 3.75 -12.63
N ALA A 75 0.67 2.57 -12.13
CA ALA A 75 -0.39 2.46 -11.13
C ALA A 75 -0.04 3.22 -9.83
N TYR A 76 1.21 3.11 -9.35
CA TYR A 76 1.70 3.87 -8.20
C TYR A 76 1.66 5.39 -8.45
N GLN A 77 2.15 5.84 -9.62
CA GLN A 77 2.17 7.26 -9.99
C GLN A 77 0.75 7.83 -10.10
N PHE A 78 -0.17 7.07 -10.69
CA PHE A 78 -1.58 7.41 -10.79
C PHE A 78 -2.23 7.57 -9.39
N LEU A 79 -2.06 6.60 -8.49
CA LEU A 79 -2.59 6.72 -7.13
C LEU A 79 -1.96 7.90 -6.37
N ARG A 80 -0.66 8.13 -6.55
CA ARG A 80 0.02 9.27 -5.91
C ARG A 80 -0.48 10.62 -6.44
N SER A 81 -0.84 10.71 -7.70
CA SER A 81 -1.37 11.95 -8.31
C SER A 81 -2.81 12.23 -7.87
N VAL A 82 -3.62 11.19 -7.64
CA VAL A 82 -4.97 11.31 -7.11
C VAL A 82 -4.96 11.60 -5.61
N PHE A 83 -4.15 10.89 -4.83
CA PHE A 83 -4.09 10.97 -3.36
C PHE A 83 -2.87 11.75 -2.84
N GLN A 84 -2.64 12.96 -3.36
CA GLN A 84 -1.40 13.74 -3.15
C GLN A 84 -1.05 13.97 -1.66
N ASN A 85 -2.07 14.15 -0.81
CA ASN A 85 -1.90 14.40 0.61
C ASN A 85 -1.91 13.12 1.47
N GLY A 86 -2.28 11.97 0.90
CA GLY A 86 -2.49 10.71 1.62
C GLY A 86 -1.27 9.79 1.62
N LYS A 87 -0.04 10.32 1.79
CA LYS A 87 1.19 9.49 1.70
C LYS A 87 1.17 8.34 2.71
N ILE A 88 0.77 8.61 3.94
CA ILE A 88 0.67 7.60 5.00
C ILE A 88 -0.46 6.61 4.68
N ASP A 89 -1.61 7.10 4.20
CA ASP A 89 -2.72 6.22 3.83
C ASP A 89 -2.39 5.31 2.64
N LEU A 90 -1.60 5.80 1.68
CA LEU A 90 -1.06 5.00 0.58
C LEU A 90 -0.11 3.91 1.11
N SER A 91 0.70 4.19 2.14
CA SER A 91 1.56 3.17 2.75
C SER A 91 0.75 2.05 3.39
N LEU A 92 -0.35 2.39 4.08
CA LEU A 92 -1.28 1.42 4.65
C LEU A 92 -2.00 0.63 3.56
N LEU A 93 -2.45 1.30 2.50
CA LEU A 93 -3.08 0.64 1.36
C LEU A 93 -2.15 -0.40 0.72
N PHE A 94 -0.89 -0.04 0.47
CA PHE A 94 0.07 -0.93 -0.17
C PHE A 94 0.48 -2.08 0.75
N GLN A 95 0.58 -1.85 2.06
CA GLN A 95 0.77 -2.92 3.02
C GLN A 95 -0.41 -3.92 3.00
N SER A 96 -1.65 -3.42 2.94
CA SER A 96 -2.82 -4.29 2.84
C SER A 96 -2.87 -5.08 1.54
N LEU A 97 -2.46 -4.48 0.41
CA LEU A 97 -2.31 -5.22 -0.85
C LEU A 97 -1.30 -6.34 -0.73
N LYS A 98 -0.16 -6.06 -0.08
CA LYS A 98 0.89 -7.05 0.15
C LYS A 98 0.40 -8.24 0.98
N GLN A 99 -0.59 -8.01 1.83
CA GLN A 99 -1.27 -9.03 2.65
C GLN A 99 -2.51 -9.64 1.98
N THR A 100 -2.86 -9.20 0.76
CA THR A 100 -4.03 -9.68 0.01
C THR A 100 -3.62 -10.71 -1.04
N SER A 101 -4.30 -11.86 -1.03
CA SER A 101 -3.96 -12.98 -1.93
C SER A 101 -4.11 -12.61 -3.40
N GLY A 102 -3.04 -12.83 -4.16
CA GLY A 102 -2.92 -12.50 -5.59
C GLY A 102 -2.50 -11.06 -5.88
N LEU A 103 -2.23 -10.24 -4.86
CA LEU A 103 -1.77 -8.85 -4.99
C LEU A 103 -0.47 -8.59 -4.21
N GLU A 104 0.18 -9.64 -3.71
CA GLU A 104 1.32 -9.56 -2.81
C GLU A 104 2.48 -8.79 -3.47
N LYS A 105 2.81 -9.18 -4.70
CA LYS A 105 3.87 -8.56 -5.50
C LYS A 105 3.55 -7.11 -5.87
N LEU A 106 2.29 -6.83 -6.18
CA LEU A 106 1.82 -5.47 -6.49
C LEU A 106 2.02 -4.56 -5.27
N GLY A 107 1.55 -5.01 -4.11
CA GLY A 107 1.72 -4.29 -2.85
C GLY A 107 3.19 -4.04 -2.52
N ASP A 108 4.04 -5.06 -2.65
CA ASP A 108 5.48 -4.96 -2.41
C ASP A 108 6.18 -3.94 -3.33
N ASN A 109 5.87 -3.97 -4.63
CA ASN A 109 6.41 -3.02 -5.61
C ASN A 109 5.95 -1.59 -5.31
N MET A 110 4.65 -1.37 -5.09
CA MET A 110 4.10 -0.04 -4.79
C MET A 110 4.65 0.54 -3.49
N GLN A 111 4.79 -0.28 -2.46
CA GLN A 111 5.38 0.12 -1.19
C GLN A 111 6.85 0.46 -1.34
N THR A 112 7.60 -0.33 -2.12
CA THR A 112 9.01 -0.04 -2.44
C THR A 112 9.16 1.31 -3.14
N PHE A 113 8.33 1.61 -4.14
CA PHE A 113 8.35 2.92 -4.82
C PHE A 113 8.03 4.07 -3.84
N LEU A 114 7.08 3.87 -2.94
CA LEU A 114 6.74 4.86 -1.91
C LEU A 114 7.90 5.10 -0.94
N PHE A 115 8.53 4.04 -0.42
CA PHE A 115 9.64 4.15 0.52
C PHE A 115 10.89 4.74 -0.11
N GLN A 116 11.17 4.43 -1.39
CA GLN A 116 12.21 5.10 -2.17
C GLN A 116 11.96 6.60 -2.32
N SER A 117 10.70 7.02 -2.44
CA SER A 117 10.32 8.44 -2.45
C SER A 117 10.52 9.09 -1.08
N TRP A 118 10.14 8.39 0.00
CA TRP A 118 10.28 8.88 1.37
C TRP A 118 11.74 9.06 1.77
N ILE A 119 12.62 8.10 1.48
CA ILE A 119 14.02 8.14 1.93
C ILE A 119 14.83 9.26 1.28
N ARG A 120 14.37 9.83 0.16
CA ARG A 120 14.97 11.01 -0.46
C ARG A 120 14.70 12.30 0.32
N ASN A 121 13.80 12.24 1.30
CA ASN A 121 13.48 13.33 2.21
C ASN A 121 13.94 12.97 3.63
N ASP A 122 14.95 13.66 4.13
CA ASP A 122 15.53 13.39 5.46
C ASP A 122 14.52 13.52 6.62
N ASN A 123 13.38 14.20 6.41
CA ASN A 123 12.34 14.32 7.43
C ASN A 123 11.48 13.05 7.58
N PHE A 124 11.44 12.17 6.56
CA PHE A 124 10.69 10.91 6.61
C PHE A 124 11.48 9.84 7.38
N THR A 125 11.76 10.07 8.65
CA THR A 125 12.37 9.06 9.52
C THR A 125 11.33 8.02 9.98
N PRO A 126 11.74 6.81 10.40
CA PRO A 126 10.82 5.86 11.01
C PRO A 126 10.04 6.41 12.21
N LYS A 127 10.68 7.30 13.00
CA LYS A 127 10.02 7.99 14.12
C LYS A 127 8.92 8.94 13.64
N TYR A 128 9.15 9.67 12.54
CA TYR A 128 8.14 10.53 11.94
C TYR A 128 6.96 9.69 11.39
N VAL A 129 7.24 8.60 10.68
CA VAL A 129 6.18 7.71 10.19
C VAL A 129 5.35 7.12 11.34
N LYS A 130 5.99 6.69 12.44
CA LYS A 130 5.28 6.27 13.66
C LYS A 130 4.36 7.35 14.19
N SER A 131 4.81 8.61 14.24
CA SER A 131 3.98 9.71 14.75
C SER A 131 2.78 9.99 13.85
N GLN A 132 2.93 9.88 12.54
CA GLN A 132 1.81 10.05 11.61
C GLN A 132 0.80 8.89 11.71
N LEU A 133 1.27 7.65 11.83
CA LEU A 133 0.41 6.47 11.99
C LEU A 133 -0.38 6.48 13.32
N ALA A 134 0.17 7.09 14.37
CA ALA A 134 -0.49 7.15 15.67
C ALA A 134 -1.64 8.19 15.71
N LEU A 135 -1.73 9.11 14.75
CA LEU A 135 -2.75 10.15 14.74
C LEU A 135 -4.10 9.64 14.19
N PRO A 136 -5.23 10.16 14.67
CA PRO A 136 -5.37 11.21 15.69
C PRO A 136 -5.42 10.72 17.14
N TRP A 137 -5.48 9.41 17.39
CA TRP A 137 -5.84 8.86 18.71
C TRP A 137 -4.68 8.48 19.62
N GLY A 138 -3.44 8.66 19.18
CA GLY A 138 -2.25 8.25 19.93
C GLY A 138 -2.07 6.72 19.96
N THR A 139 -2.42 6.03 18.87
CA THR A 139 -2.34 4.57 18.78
C THR A 139 -0.96 4.07 19.18
N ALA A 140 -0.89 3.17 20.16
CA ALA A 140 0.33 2.49 20.54
C ALA A 140 0.65 1.42 19.49
N ILE A 141 1.27 1.82 18.38
CA ILE A 141 1.50 0.97 17.20
C ILE A 141 2.14 -0.39 17.54
N PHE A 142 3.02 -0.45 18.54
CA PHE A 142 3.69 -1.69 18.94
C PHE A 142 2.94 -2.53 19.98
N GLU A 143 1.79 -2.06 20.46
CA GLU A 143 0.83 -2.88 21.22
C GLU A 143 -0.18 -3.57 20.30
N LEU A 144 -0.24 -3.16 19.02
CA LEU A 144 -1.02 -3.85 18.00
C LEU A 144 -0.42 -5.24 17.71
N ARG A 145 -1.24 -6.11 17.15
CA ARG A 145 -0.77 -7.43 16.69
C ARG A 145 0.29 -7.25 15.61
N LYS A 146 1.25 -8.18 15.54
CA LYS A 146 2.35 -8.11 14.55
C LYS A 146 1.88 -8.24 13.10
N ASP A 147 0.69 -8.79 12.87
CA ASP A 147 0.04 -8.87 11.56
C ASP A 147 -0.81 -7.64 11.21
N ASP A 148 -0.97 -6.69 12.15
CA ASP A 148 -1.67 -5.44 11.92
C ASP A 148 -0.97 -4.59 10.85
N VAL A 149 -1.78 -4.00 9.96
CA VAL A 149 -1.29 -3.20 8.83
C VAL A 149 -0.41 -2.03 9.28
N MET A 150 -0.74 -1.36 10.38
CA MET A 150 0.04 -0.22 10.88
C MET A 150 1.37 -0.68 11.48
N TYR A 151 1.35 -1.79 12.23
CA TYR A 151 2.57 -2.41 12.76
C TYR A 151 3.51 -2.77 11.62
N ARG A 152 3.02 -3.54 10.65
CA ARG A 152 3.80 -4.02 9.50
C ARG A 152 4.34 -2.88 8.66
N THR A 153 3.52 -1.86 8.38
CA THR A 153 3.97 -0.68 7.61
C THR A 153 5.16 0.00 8.29
N LEU A 154 5.10 0.20 9.61
CA LEU A 154 6.19 0.84 10.36
C LEU A 154 7.43 -0.05 10.45
N GLU A 155 7.25 -1.35 10.70
CA GLU A 155 8.33 -2.34 10.72
C GLU A 155 9.07 -2.36 9.37
N GLU A 156 8.35 -2.55 8.27
CA GLU A 156 8.93 -2.67 6.93
C GLU A 156 9.63 -1.38 6.51
N TYR A 157 9.05 -0.21 6.84
CA TYR A 157 9.73 1.06 6.57
C TYR A 157 11.00 1.22 7.40
N THR A 158 10.99 0.80 8.67
CA THR A 158 12.19 0.88 9.54
C THR A 158 13.31 0.00 9.01
N ILE A 159 12.98 -1.23 8.56
CA ILE A 159 13.92 -2.16 7.94
C ILE A 159 14.48 -1.58 6.64
N PHE A 160 13.62 -1.08 5.76
CA PHE A 160 14.02 -0.45 4.49
C PHE A 160 14.93 0.77 4.74
N TYR A 161 14.58 1.62 5.70
CA TYR A 161 15.36 2.80 6.06
C TYR A 161 16.77 2.40 6.53
N ALA A 162 16.86 1.41 7.41
CA ALA A 162 18.13 0.92 7.91
C ALA A 162 19.02 0.33 6.83
N GLU A 163 18.44 -0.42 5.89
CA GLU A 163 19.16 -0.94 4.72
C GLU A 163 19.77 0.19 3.89
N LYS A 164 18.97 1.21 3.55
CA LYS A 164 19.40 2.28 2.64
C LYS A 164 20.34 3.29 3.27
N ARG A 165 20.25 3.55 4.58
CA ARG A 165 21.09 4.53 5.29
C ARG A 165 22.30 3.89 5.99
N GLY A 166 22.15 2.68 6.52
CA GLY A 166 23.18 2.02 7.34
C GLY A 166 23.74 0.73 6.76
N GLY A 167 23.25 0.25 5.61
CA GLY A 167 23.76 -0.95 4.95
C GLY A 167 23.43 -2.27 5.67
N HIS A 168 24.21 -3.31 5.35
CA HIS A 168 23.92 -4.70 5.76
C HIS A 168 23.94 -4.96 7.27
N ASP A 169 24.81 -4.28 8.02
CA ASP A 169 24.89 -4.47 9.46
C ASP A 169 23.71 -3.80 10.18
N ALA A 170 23.31 -2.61 9.72
CA ALA A 170 22.18 -1.89 10.27
C ALA A 170 20.85 -2.63 10.06
N ILE A 171 20.59 -3.12 8.84
CA ILE A 171 19.38 -3.92 8.57
C ILE A 171 19.35 -5.20 9.42
N ARG A 172 20.49 -5.88 9.61
CA ARG A 172 20.58 -7.07 10.44
C ARG A 172 20.22 -6.74 11.89
N ALA A 173 20.83 -5.70 12.46
CA ALA A 173 20.56 -5.27 13.83
C ALA A 173 19.10 -4.86 14.05
N VAL A 174 18.52 -4.08 13.13
CA VAL A 174 17.10 -3.67 13.20
C VAL A 174 16.16 -4.88 13.14
N ARG A 175 16.41 -5.85 12.24
CA ARG A 175 15.60 -7.09 12.16
C ARG A 175 15.69 -7.93 13.43
N THR A 176 16.88 -8.05 14.03
CA THR A 176 17.05 -8.73 15.31
C THR A 176 16.22 -8.07 16.40
N LEU A 177 16.21 -6.74 16.48
CA LEU A 177 15.43 -6.02 17.49
C LEU A 177 13.90 -6.23 17.33
N PHE A 178 13.37 -6.30 16.10
CA PHE A 178 11.96 -6.68 15.89
C PHE A 178 11.68 -8.13 16.28
N THR A 179 12.61 -9.05 16.00
CA THR A 179 12.49 -10.47 16.36
C THR A 179 12.50 -10.67 17.88
N GLU A 180 13.31 -9.90 18.60
CA GLU A 180 13.40 -9.91 20.07
C GLU A 180 12.29 -9.11 20.78
N ASP A 181 11.28 -8.64 20.04
CA ASP A 181 10.18 -7.84 20.57
C ASP A 181 10.62 -6.50 21.20
N LYS A 182 11.67 -5.90 20.62
CA LYS A 182 12.22 -4.58 21.00
C LYS A 182 12.03 -3.54 19.89
N PRO A 183 10.79 -3.28 19.41
CA PRO A 183 10.57 -2.41 18.27
C PRO A 183 10.92 -0.93 18.56
N ASN A 184 10.84 -0.47 19.81
CA ASN A 184 11.27 0.88 20.17
C ASN A 184 12.79 1.06 20.03
N ASP A 185 13.57 0.03 20.38
CA ASP A 185 15.03 0.03 20.21
C ASP A 185 15.38 0.00 18.72
N ALA A 186 14.62 -0.74 17.91
CA ALA A 186 14.78 -0.77 16.45
C ALA A 186 14.64 0.63 15.84
N LEU A 187 13.62 1.39 16.25
CA LEU A 187 13.43 2.78 15.83
C LEU A 187 14.53 3.71 16.33
N ALA A 188 14.97 3.54 17.58
CA ALA A 188 16.05 4.34 18.15
C ALA A 188 17.38 4.10 17.43
N LEU A 189 17.65 2.86 17.02
CA LEU A 189 18.80 2.50 16.20
C LEU A 189 18.70 3.12 14.80
N ALA A 190 17.56 2.95 14.12
CA ALA A 190 17.37 3.48 12.77
C ALA A 190 17.48 5.02 12.72
N LYS A 191 17.07 5.73 13.79
CA LYS A 191 17.22 7.20 13.89
C LYS A 191 18.67 7.68 13.86
N LYS A 192 19.63 6.84 14.24
CA LYS A 192 21.06 7.20 14.31
C LYS A 192 21.79 7.04 12.96
N LEU A 193 21.10 6.54 11.92
CA LEU A 193 21.60 6.31 10.57
C LEU A 193 21.26 7.50 9.66
#